data_AF-A0AAD6UFL5-F1
#
_entry.id   AF-A0AAD6UFL5-F1
#
_cell.length_a   1.000
_cell.length_b   1.000
_cell.length_c   1.000
_cell.angle_alpha   90.00
_cell.angle_beta   90.00
_cell.angle_gamma   90.00
#
_symmetry.space_group_name_H-M   'P 1'
#
loop_
_entity.id
_entity.type
_entity.pdbx_description
1 polymer ?
#
loop_
_entity_poly.entity_id
_entity_poly.type
_entity_poly.pdbx_seq_one_letter_code
_entity_poly.pdbx_strand_id
1 'polypeptide(L)'
;MPTRRGSQASYDPLAASLAPPADESDEARAARMEAAREAVRVSRGIDAGIADSRRALERKKRAVKILLLGQSESGKSSVLRNFRLAFTPKYFESERLVWRTVIQLNLISSIKKILAILQDEWAGLSPVAALSEDPHAPPSPSQDHAAPSQDPHSPFHDACSPPSDPDGSDAPLDDLESPDSPGLRALAAALSPLLAFETSITRLIGADGGIGAGVVVRPGGGWKDRLAAFGRVASGGASTISRGGNTSVMSASGFVDDGPGEPADPEQAQGLDSHPLAPERDDRADAREVTAVLAALAPRIGALWAHRGVRQVLKRQGVELREEGGFFLDDAARIAALDYVPTDRDIMRARIRTLGVEEHRFVTESDLHPGFRAGTEFFITDVCGSSSQRATWIPYFDDVQAILFLAPLAFWQNLDEDHNVNRVQDSLELWREIVGNRLLAKTAFILLFNKKDILQEHIKAGVLVKKYVPSFGDRTNDVASVTKYFRDKFSAYHRKFSPEPRPFIFYETEAIDTKSTAVILSEVQEQIIRNHLKDLDVIYTPSGARV
;
A
#
# COMPACT_ATOMS: atom_id res chain seq x y z
N MET A 1 -81.88 -34.56 -18.36
CA MET A 1 -81.62 -33.21 -17.81
C MET A 1 -80.42 -33.29 -16.87
N PRO A 2 -79.21 -32.84 -17.24
CA PRO A 2 -78.11 -32.81 -16.30
C PRO A 2 -78.19 -31.53 -15.44
N THR A 3 -78.11 -31.70 -14.13
CA THR A 3 -78.09 -30.62 -13.13
C THR A 3 -76.70 -29.96 -13.12
N ARG A 4 -76.71 -28.65 -13.39
CA ARG A 4 -75.54 -27.77 -13.40
C ARG A 4 -75.00 -27.64 -11.97
N ARG A 5 -73.86 -28.28 -11.66
CA ARG A 5 -73.10 -28.00 -10.42
C ARG A 5 -72.55 -26.57 -10.51
N GLY A 6 -73.17 -25.66 -9.78
CA GLY A 6 -72.63 -24.32 -9.58
C GLY A 6 -71.34 -24.41 -8.77
N SER A 7 -70.24 -23.89 -9.32
CA SER A 7 -69.00 -23.68 -8.60
C SER A 7 -69.25 -22.66 -7.49
N GLN A 8 -69.16 -23.07 -6.23
CA GLN A 8 -68.97 -22.14 -5.12
C GLN A 8 -67.64 -21.43 -5.35
N ALA A 9 -67.68 -20.19 -5.81
CA ALA A 9 -66.52 -19.32 -5.84
C ALA A 9 -66.06 -19.15 -4.38
N SER A 10 -64.83 -19.58 -4.09
CA SER A 10 -64.25 -19.44 -2.75
C SER A 10 -64.19 -17.96 -2.41
N TYR A 11 -64.88 -17.57 -1.33
CA TYR A 11 -64.74 -16.25 -0.72
C TYR A 11 -63.27 -16.02 -0.37
N ASP A 12 -62.61 -15.12 -1.09
CA ASP A 12 -61.23 -14.73 -0.83
C ASP A 12 -61.23 -13.60 0.20
N PRO A 13 -60.84 -13.87 1.46
CA PRO A 13 -60.86 -12.87 2.53
C PRO A 13 -59.89 -11.71 2.26
N LEU A 14 -58.84 -11.91 1.46
CA LEU A 14 -57.91 -10.85 1.06
C LEU A 14 -58.55 -9.90 0.06
N ALA A 15 -59.33 -10.43 -0.89
CA ALA A 15 -60.08 -9.63 -1.85
C ALA A 15 -61.14 -8.74 -1.18
N ALA A 16 -61.78 -9.25 -0.12
CA ALA A 16 -62.73 -8.49 0.69
C ALA A 16 -62.05 -7.37 1.51
N SER A 17 -60.85 -7.60 2.03
CA SER A 17 -60.08 -6.58 2.78
C SER A 17 -59.44 -5.49 1.91
N LEU A 18 -59.21 -5.78 0.63
CA LEU A 18 -58.63 -4.85 -0.35
C LEU A 18 -59.70 -4.12 -1.17
N ALA A 19 -60.98 -4.43 -0.95
CA ALA A 19 -62.09 -3.79 -1.63
C ALA A 19 -62.20 -2.32 -1.22
N PRO A 20 -62.43 -1.38 -2.16
CA PRO A 20 -62.60 0.02 -1.83
C PRO A 20 -63.84 0.22 -0.92
N PRO A 21 -63.80 1.19 0.01
CA PRO A 21 -64.95 1.54 0.84
C PRO A 21 -66.18 1.90 -0.01
N ALA A 22 -67.37 1.50 0.44
CA ALA A 22 -68.61 1.67 -0.32
C ALA A 22 -69.06 3.14 -0.46
N ASP A 23 -68.46 4.04 0.33
CA ASP A 23 -68.80 5.45 0.51
C ASP A 23 -67.63 6.40 0.15
N GLU A 24 -66.65 5.97 -0.68
CA GLU A 24 -65.52 6.82 -1.08
C GLU A 24 -65.97 8.02 -1.96
N SER A 25 -65.51 9.24 -1.62
CA SER A 25 -65.69 10.43 -2.46
C SER A 25 -64.83 10.36 -3.73
N ASP A 26 -65.19 11.10 -4.77
CA ASP A 26 -64.41 11.13 -6.03
C ASP A 26 -62.95 11.55 -5.83
N GLU A 27 -62.70 12.47 -4.89
CA GLU A 27 -61.35 12.90 -4.50
C GLU A 27 -60.58 11.80 -3.75
N ALA A 28 -61.23 11.09 -2.82
CA ALA A 28 -60.62 9.97 -2.09
C ALA A 28 -60.29 8.80 -3.03
N ARG A 29 -61.16 8.53 -4.02
CA ARG A 29 -60.92 7.56 -5.09
C ARG A 29 -59.72 7.93 -5.95
N ALA A 30 -59.61 9.20 -6.34
CA ALA A 30 -58.48 9.70 -7.12
C ALA A 30 -57.17 9.58 -6.34
N ALA A 31 -57.14 9.99 -5.06
CA ALA A 31 -55.99 9.86 -4.18
C ALA A 31 -55.58 8.39 -3.97
N ARG A 32 -56.53 7.47 -3.78
CA ARG A 32 -56.27 6.02 -3.67
C ARG A 32 -55.69 5.45 -4.96
N MET A 33 -56.23 5.83 -6.12
CA MET A 33 -55.69 5.40 -7.42
C MET A 33 -54.28 5.95 -7.67
N GLU A 34 -54.01 7.19 -7.26
CA GLU A 34 -52.68 7.80 -7.35
C GLU A 34 -51.68 7.11 -6.41
N ALA A 35 -52.05 6.88 -5.15
CA ALA A 35 -51.25 6.12 -4.19
C ALA A 35 -50.99 4.68 -4.68
N ALA A 36 -51.97 4.02 -5.29
CA ALA A 36 -51.80 2.69 -5.87
C ALA A 36 -50.85 2.71 -7.08
N ARG A 37 -50.94 3.73 -7.95
CA ARG A 37 -50.00 3.92 -9.07
C ARG A 37 -48.57 4.17 -8.57
N GLU A 38 -48.43 4.98 -7.54
CA GLU A 38 -47.14 5.24 -6.90
C GLU A 38 -46.57 3.99 -6.23
N ALA A 39 -47.38 3.23 -5.49
CA ALA A 39 -46.95 1.97 -4.88
C ALA A 39 -46.48 0.95 -5.94
N VAL A 40 -47.19 0.83 -7.07
CA VAL A 40 -46.76 -0.01 -8.20
C VAL A 40 -45.44 0.49 -8.80
N ARG A 41 -45.26 1.81 -8.92
CA ARG A 41 -43.99 2.41 -9.40
C ARG A 41 -42.83 2.07 -8.48
N VAL A 42 -43.01 2.22 -7.16
CA VAL A 42 -42.00 1.90 -6.13
C VAL A 42 -41.69 0.41 -6.14
N SER A 43 -42.71 -0.47 -6.13
CA SER A 43 -42.53 -1.93 -6.19
C SER A 43 -41.76 -2.36 -7.43
N ARG A 44 -42.07 -1.82 -8.61
CA ARG A 44 -41.30 -2.09 -9.84
C ARG A 44 -39.84 -1.66 -9.73
N GLY A 45 -39.56 -0.54 -9.06
CA GLY A 45 -38.20 -0.08 -8.79
C GLY A 45 -37.43 -1.02 -7.86
N ILE A 46 -38.08 -1.51 -6.81
CA ILE A 46 -37.52 -2.51 -5.88
C ILE A 46 -37.24 -3.82 -6.62
N ASP A 47 -38.21 -4.33 -7.39
CA ASP A 47 -38.06 -5.58 -8.16
C ASP A 47 -36.90 -5.50 -9.17
N ALA A 48 -36.74 -4.34 -9.83
CA ALA A 48 -35.61 -4.09 -10.72
C ALA A 48 -34.27 -4.12 -9.95
N GLY A 49 -34.20 -3.47 -8.78
CA GLY A 49 -33.01 -3.48 -7.92
C GLY A 49 -32.65 -4.87 -7.40
N ILE A 50 -33.65 -5.70 -7.06
CA ILE A 50 -33.47 -7.10 -6.66
C ILE A 50 -32.95 -7.91 -7.84
N ALA A 51 -33.51 -7.73 -9.04
CA ALA A 51 -33.06 -8.42 -10.24
C ALA A 51 -31.59 -8.09 -10.58
N ASP A 52 -31.21 -6.82 -10.48
CA ASP A 52 -29.82 -6.38 -10.69
C ASP A 52 -28.87 -6.94 -9.63
N SER A 53 -29.27 -6.92 -8.36
CA SER A 53 -28.51 -7.51 -7.25
C SER A 53 -28.32 -9.01 -7.44
N ARG A 54 -29.37 -9.73 -7.87
CA ARG A 54 -29.30 -11.16 -8.19
C ARG A 54 -28.36 -11.43 -9.36
N ARG A 55 -28.42 -10.63 -10.43
CA ARG A 55 -27.48 -10.75 -11.57
C ARG A 55 -26.04 -10.50 -11.13
N ALA A 56 -25.80 -9.51 -10.29
CA ALA A 56 -24.47 -9.22 -9.74
C ALA A 56 -23.95 -10.38 -8.88
N LEU A 57 -24.80 -10.99 -8.05
CA LEU A 57 -24.46 -12.15 -7.24
C LEU A 57 -24.13 -13.37 -8.10
N GLU A 58 -24.96 -13.69 -9.10
CA GLU A 58 -24.71 -14.78 -10.04
C GLU A 58 -23.41 -14.57 -10.84
N ARG A 59 -23.11 -13.32 -11.20
CA ARG A 59 -21.84 -12.96 -11.83
C ARG A 59 -20.66 -13.17 -10.87
N LYS A 60 -20.78 -12.76 -9.61
CA LYS A 60 -19.76 -12.96 -8.56
C LYS A 60 -19.53 -14.45 -8.25
N LYS A 61 -20.54 -15.30 -8.39
CA LYS A 61 -20.41 -16.77 -8.25
C LYS A 61 -19.60 -17.42 -9.36
N ARG A 62 -19.62 -16.86 -10.58
CA ARG A 62 -18.85 -17.36 -11.74
C ARG A 62 -17.45 -16.76 -11.83
N ALA A 63 -17.13 -15.81 -10.96
CA ALA A 63 -15.87 -15.12 -10.95
C ALA A 63 -14.84 -15.85 -10.09
N VAL A 64 -13.57 -15.70 -10.44
CA VAL A 64 -12.47 -16.31 -9.69
C VAL A 64 -12.10 -15.40 -8.53
N LYS A 65 -12.24 -15.89 -7.29
CA LYS A 65 -11.91 -15.17 -6.06
C LYS A 65 -10.59 -15.69 -5.49
N ILE A 66 -9.65 -14.77 -5.32
CA ILE A 66 -8.30 -15.03 -4.82
C ILE A 66 -8.05 -14.13 -3.61
N LEU A 67 -7.47 -14.70 -2.56
CA LEU A 67 -7.05 -13.94 -1.39
C LEU A 67 -5.52 -13.87 -1.33
N LEU A 68 -4.97 -12.66 -1.25
CA LEU A 68 -3.53 -12.43 -1.09
C LEU A 68 -3.18 -12.42 0.39
N LEU A 69 -2.44 -13.42 0.86
CA LEU A 69 -2.02 -13.53 2.26
C LEU A 69 -0.50 -13.47 2.40
N GLY A 70 -0.04 -13.18 3.60
CA GLY A 70 1.38 -13.13 3.95
C GLY A 70 1.70 -11.90 4.79
N GLN A 71 2.89 -11.90 5.37
CA GLN A 71 3.37 -10.85 6.27
C GLN A 71 3.34 -9.44 5.69
N SER A 72 3.43 -8.44 6.55
CA SER A 72 3.73 -7.08 6.13
C SER A 72 4.98 -7.08 5.23
N GLU A 73 4.92 -6.29 4.15
CA GLU A 73 6.01 -6.14 3.18
C GLU A 73 6.49 -7.43 2.47
N SER A 74 5.65 -8.47 2.42
CA SER A 74 5.91 -9.69 1.65
C SER A 74 5.81 -9.52 0.13
N GLY A 75 5.27 -8.38 -0.34
CA GLY A 75 5.10 -8.04 -1.76
C GLY A 75 3.71 -8.29 -2.34
N LYS A 76 2.65 -8.37 -1.50
CA LYS A 76 1.26 -8.63 -1.93
C LYS A 76 0.79 -7.63 -2.98
N SER A 77 0.92 -6.34 -2.68
CA SER A 77 0.51 -5.28 -3.57
C SER A 77 1.35 -5.24 -4.86
N SER A 78 2.61 -5.71 -4.85
CA SER A 78 3.41 -5.88 -6.07
C SER A 78 2.89 -7.04 -6.93
N VAL A 79 2.54 -8.19 -6.33
CA VAL A 79 1.90 -9.30 -7.06
C VAL A 79 0.56 -8.85 -7.66
N LEU A 80 -0.25 -8.10 -6.91
CA LEU A 80 -1.49 -7.51 -7.42
C LEU A 80 -1.25 -6.58 -8.63
N ARG A 81 -0.20 -5.76 -8.61
CA ARG A 81 0.16 -4.93 -9.78
C ARG A 81 0.60 -5.78 -10.97
N ASN A 82 1.30 -6.90 -10.76
CA ASN A 82 1.59 -7.86 -11.83
C ASN A 82 0.31 -8.47 -12.42
N PHE A 83 -0.69 -8.80 -11.60
CA PHE A 83 -2.01 -9.21 -12.10
C PHE A 83 -2.61 -8.12 -13.01
N ARG A 84 -2.60 -6.86 -12.58
CA ARG A 84 -3.14 -5.75 -13.39
C ARG A 84 -2.38 -5.57 -14.70
N LEU A 85 -1.05 -5.63 -14.65
CA LEU A 85 -0.20 -5.47 -15.82
C LEU A 85 -0.44 -6.61 -16.83
N ALA A 86 -0.57 -7.85 -16.36
CA ALA A 86 -0.77 -9.01 -17.21
C ALA A 86 -2.18 -9.11 -17.80
N PHE A 87 -3.22 -8.75 -17.03
CA PHE A 87 -4.62 -9.04 -17.40
C PHE A 87 -5.44 -7.82 -17.80
N THR A 88 -5.02 -6.62 -17.37
CA THR A 88 -5.68 -5.35 -17.66
C THR A 88 -4.65 -4.27 -18.11
N PRO A 89 -3.89 -4.51 -19.19
CA PRO A 89 -2.80 -3.63 -19.60
C PRO A 89 -3.28 -2.23 -19.99
N LYS A 90 -4.47 -2.08 -20.61
CA LYS A 90 -4.99 -0.75 -20.97
C LYS A 90 -5.38 0.04 -19.74
N TYR A 91 -6.02 -0.62 -18.77
CA TYR A 91 -6.31 0.01 -17.49
C TYR A 91 -5.03 0.42 -16.75
N PHE A 92 -4.02 -0.46 -16.69
CA PHE A 92 -2.73 -0.16 -16.06
C PHE A 92 -2.03 1.06 -16.71
N GLU A 93 -2.06 1.14 -18.04
CA GLU A 93 -1.56 2.27 -18.81
C GLU A 93 -2.28 3.58 -18.42
N SER A 94 -3.61 3.53 -18.27
CA SER A 94 -4.39 4.71 -17.87
C SER A 94 -4.06 5.20 -16.45
N GLU A 95 -3.60 4.32 -15.56
CA GLU A 95 -3.14 4.67 -14.21
C GLU A 95 -1.68 5.18 -14.20
N ARG A 96 -0.90 5.08 -15.29
CA ARG A 96 0.55 5.36 -15.27
C ARG A 96 0.92 6.75 -14.77
N LEU A 97 0.16 7.78 -15.15
CA LEU A 97 0.41 9.14 -14.71
C LEU A 97 0.08 9.37 -13.23
N VAL A 98 -0.85 8.59 -12.66
CA VAL A 98 -1.17 8.63 -11.23
C VAL A 98 0.04 8.18 -10.39
N TRP A 99 0.76 7.17 -10.89
CA TRP A 99 1.93 6.63 -10.21
C TRP A 99 3.10 7.61 -10.15
N ARG A 100 3.16 8.60 -11.06
CA ARG A 100 4.22 9.62 -11.05
C ARG A 100 4.32 10.31 -9.69
N THR A 101 3.20 10.79 -9.16
CA THR A 101 3.15 11.49 -7.87
C THR A 101 3.55 10.59 -6.72
N VAL A 102 3.13 9.32 -6.75
CA VAL A 102 3.51 8.33 -5.73
C VAL A 102 5.02 8.09 -5.73
N ILE A 103 5.61 7.92 -6.91
CA ILE A 103 7.05 7.67 -7.07
C ILE A 103 7.86 8.87 -6.59
N GLN A 104 7.44 10.08 -6.99
CA GLN A 104 8.06 11.32 -6.51
C GLN A 104 7.93 11.47 -5.00
N LEU A 105 6.79 11.08 -4.42
CA LEU A 105 6.60 11.08 -2.96
C LEU A 105 7.51 10.06 -2.28
N ASN A 106 7.70 8.86 -2.84
CA ASN A 106 8.66 7.88 -2.30
C ASN A 106 10.10 8.42 -2.33
N LEU A 107 10.48 9.14 -3.39
CA LEU A 107 11.77 9.80 -3.48
C LEU A 107 11.91 10.87 -2.38
N ILE A 108 10.91 11.74 -2.23
CA ILE A 108 10.88 12.80 -1.20
C ILE A 108 10.97 12.21 0.21
N SER A 109 10.17 11.19 0.52
CA SER A 109 10.21 10.53 1.83
C SER A 109 11.57 9.86 2.11
N SER A 110 12.22 9.31 1.09
CA SER A 110 13.59 8.76 1.23
C SER A 110 14.60 9.86 1.58
N ILE A 111 14.51 11.02 0.94
CA ILE A 111 15.37 12.17 1.22
C ILE A 111 15.11 12.69 2.64
N LYS A 112 13.84 12.84 3.03
CA LYS A 112 13.49 13.28 4.39
C LYS A 112 14.08 12.35 5.45
N LYS A 113 13.99 11.04 5.25
CA LYS A 113 14.57 10.06 6.19
C LYS A 113 16.08 10.26 6.32
N ILE A 114 16.78 10.47 5.21
CA ILE A 114 18.21 10.80 5.23
C ILE A 114 18.47 12.08 6.03
N LEU A 115 17.72 13.15 5.77
CA LEU A 115 17.88 14.44 6.45
C LEU A 115 17.65 14.32 7.97
N ALA A 116 16.63 13.56 8.39
CA ALA A 116 16.35 13.32 9.81
C ALA A 116 17.52 12.59 10.49
N ILE A 117 18.04 11.53 9.87
CA ILE A 117 19.19 10.77 10.41
C ILE A 117 20.43 11.67 10.54
N LEU A 118 20.68 12.53 9.57
CA LEU A 118 21.81 13.47 9.63
C LEU A 118 21.63 14.50 10.75
N GLN A 119 20.41 15.01 10.93
CA GLN A 119 20.10 15.95 12.01
C GLN A 119 20.31 15.32 13.39
N ASP A 120 19.88 14.07 13.59
CA ASP A 120 20.09 13.32 14.83
C ASP A 120 21.59 13.09 15.10
N GLU A 121 22.36 12.75 14.06
CA GLU A 121 23.82 12.58 14.17
C GLU A 121 24.50 13.90 14.58
N TRP A 122 24.13 15.03 13.98
CA TRP A 122 24.68 16.34 14.33
C TRP A 122 24.28 16.80 15.72
N ALA A 123 23.07 16.47 16.17
CA ALA A 123 22.62 16.75 17.53
C ALA A 123 23.45 15.95 18.56
N GLY A 124 23.78 14.68 18.25
CA GLY A 124 24.64 13.84 19.09
C GLY A 124 26.10 14.27 19.16
N LEU A 125 26.58 15.03 18.18
CA LEU A 125 27.96 15.54 18.11
C LEU A 125 28.19 16.87 18.86
N SER A 126 27.12 17.54 19.32
CA SER A 126 27.23 18.80 20.06
C SER A 126 27.63 18.57 21.53
N PRO A 127 28.83 18.98 21.99
CA PRO A 127 29.28 18.77 23.37
C PRO A 127 28.82 19.90 24.32
N VAL A 128 27.55 20.32 24.26
CA VAL A 128 27.02 21.40 25.13
C VAL A 128 25.61 21.08 25.62
N ALA A 129 25.50 20.14 26.57
CA ALA A 129 24.31 20.00 27.44
C ALA A 129 24.50 19.04 28.64
N ALA A 130 25.67 18.42 28.81
CA ALA A 130 25.95 17.56 29.95
C ALA A 130 27.29 18.00 30.56
N LEU A 131 27.23 18.92 31.53
CA LEU A 131 28.19 19.18 32.62
C LEU A 131 28.01 20.64 33.12
N SER A 132 26.91 20.92 33.83
CA SER A 132 26.87 22.02 34.81
C SER A 132 25.63 21.93 35.71
N GLU A 133 25.60 20.93 36.60
CA GLU A 133 24.88 21.04 37.88
C GLU A 133 25.79 20.43 38.95
N ASP A 134 26.66 21.26 39.53
CA ASP A 134 27.38 20.93 40.75
C ASP A 134 26.81 21.83 41.88
N PRO A 135 26.07 21.31 42.88
CA PRO A 135 25.32 22.13 43.83
C PRO A 135 26.15 22.78 44.95
N HIS A 136 27.48 22.64 44.96
CA HIS A 136 28.29 23.10 46.09
C HIS A 136 29.64 23.69 45.67
N ALA A 137 29.65 25.00 45.37
CA ALA A 137 30.86 25.81 45.44
C ALA A 137 30.54 27.21 46.01
N PRO A 138 31.24 27.69 47.06
CA PRO A 138 30.94 28.95 47.73
C PRO A 138 31.49 30.18 46.97
N PRO A 139 30.87 31.37 47.13
CA PRO A 139 31.29 32.58 46.41
C PRO A 139 32.22 33.46 47.25
N SER A 140 33.20 34.12 46.62
CA SER A 140 33.90 35.34 47.11
C SER A 140 34.98 35.81 46.10
N PRO A 141 35.44 37.08 46.09
CA PRO A 141 34.71 38.23 45.55
C PRO A 141 35.55 39.15 44.62
N SER A 142 34.85 40.04 43.92
CA SER A 142 35.15 41.44 43.53
C SER A 142 36.59 41.94 43.27
N GLN A 143 36.80 42.38 42.02
CA GLN A 143 37.40 43.66 41.53
C GLN A 143 38.51 44.36 42.34
N ASP A 144 39.65 44.68 41.69
CA ASP A 144 39.97 46.07 41.29
C ASP A 144 41.41 46.31 40.74
N HIS A 145 41.45 47.16 39.70
CA HIS A 145 42.43 48.21 39.37
C HIS A 145 43.95 47.98 39.09
N ALA A 146 44.32 48.46 37.88
CA ALA A 146 45.40 49.42 37.55
C ALA A 146 46.86 48.97 37.28
N ALA A 147 47.37 49.43 36.13
CA ALA A 147 48.76 49.46 35.66
C ALA A 147 49.58 50.62 36.32
N PRO A 148 50.83 51.00 35.92
CA PRO A 148 51.80 50.41 34.98
C PRO A 148 53.28 50.42 35.51
N SER A 149 54.24 50.09 34.61
CA SER A 149 55.58 50.70 34.41
C SER A 149 56.89 49.92 34.73
N GLN A 150 57.74 49.88 33.69
CA GLN A 150 59.21 50.00 33.61
C GLN A 150 60.15 48.76 33.55
N ASP A 151 60.83 48.70 32.38
CA ASP A 151 62.09 48.05 31.94
C ASP A 151 63.31 48.32 32.88
N PRO A 152 64.59 47.88 32.63
CA PRO A 152 65.19 47.24 31.44
C PRO A 152 66.21 46.10 31.70
N HIS A 153 66.66 45.41 30.64
CA HIS A 153 68.09 45.17 30.31
C HIS A 153 68.22 44.43 28.96
N SER A 154 68.97 45.06 28.04
CA SER A 154 69.45 44.62 26.69
C SER A 154 70.95 44.24 26.81
N PRO A 155 71.79 43.96 25.76
CA PRO A 155 71.63 43.71 24.30
C PRO A 155 72.39 42.42 23.83
N PHE A 156 72.29 41.89 22.60
CA PHE A 156 72.90 42.39 21.35
C PHE A 156 72.44 41.60 20.11
N HIS A 157 72.36 42.33 19.00
CA HIS A 157 71.97 41.97 17.63
C HIS A 157 73.10 41.38 16.78
N ASP A 158 72.74 40.56 15.77
CA ASP A 158 73.12 40.66 14.34
C ASP A 158 72.64 39.38 13.60
N ALA A 159 72.18 39.32 12.34
CA ALA A 159 71.80 40.29 11.32
C ALA A 159 71.12 39.54 10.14
N CYS A 160 70.40 40.28 9.29
CA CYS A 160 70.00 40.01 7.88
C CYS A 160 68.82 39.08 7.51
N SER A 161 67.78 39.71 6.95
CA SER A 161 66.81 39.20 5.93
C SER A 161 67.06 39.95 4.59
N PRO A 162 66.27 39.89 3.48
CA PRO A 162 65.21 38.98 2.94
C PRO A 162 65.50 38.66 1.41
N PRO A 163 64.59 38.32 0.42
CA PRO A 163 63.12 38.43 0.35
C PRO A 163 62.27 37.29 -0.29
N SER A 164 60.97 37.43 0.00
CA SER A 164 59.69 36.99 -0.59
C SER A 164 59.64 36.15 -1.87
N ASP A 165 58.83 35.06 -1.89
CA ASP A 165 57.50 35.02 -2.54
C ASP A 165 56.78 33.63 -2.38
N PRO A 166 55.46 33.54 -2.67
CA PRO A 166 54.52 32.58 -2.09
C PRO A 166 54.10 31.44 -3.05
N ASP A 167 53.81 30.22 -2.55
CA ASP A 167 52.72 29.37 -3.05
C ASP A 167 52.64 28.03 -2.28
N GLY A 168 51.44 27.43 -2.24
CA GLY A 168 51.26 26.00 -1.96
C GLY A 168 50.64 25.63 -0.62
N SER A 169 49.40 26.07 -0.37
CA SER A 169 48.53 25.47 0.64
C SER A 169 48.08 24.07 0.20
N ASP A 170 48.80 23.03 0.60
CA ASP A 170 48.24 21.67 0.70
C ASP A 170 47.44 21.57 2.01
N ALA A 171 46.18 22.04 1.97
CA ALA A 171 45.19 21.66 2.96
C ALA A 171 44.78 20.19 2.68
N PRO A 172 44.71 19.31 3.69
CA PRO A 172 44.32 17.92 3.47
C PRO A 172 42.90 17.86 2.90
N LEU A 173 42.74 17.24 1.72
CA LEU A 173 41.46 17.04 1.02
C LEU A 173 40.46 16.16 1.80
N ASP A 174 40.79 15.67 3.00
CA ASP A 174 39.95 14.79 3.82
C ASP A 174 38.84 15.53 4.60
N ASP A 175 38.95 16.85 4.84
CA ASP A 175 37.96 17.59 5.65
C ASP A 175 36.64 17.90 4.90
N LEU A 176 36.65 17.84 3.56
CA LEU A 176 35.48 18.17 2.74
C LEU A 176 34.46 17.02 2.63
N GLU A 177 34.81 15.79 3.03
CA GLU A 177 33.94 14.61 2.95
C GLU A 177 33.48 14.08 4.32
N SER A 178 33.79 14.81 5.41
CA SER A 178 33.33 14.48 6.76
C SER A 178 31.79 14.46 6.85
N PRO A 179 31.18 13.54 7.62
CA PRO A 179 29.74 13.54 7.89
C PRO A 179 29.26 14.80 8.63
N ASP A 180 30.17 15.63 9.15
CA ASP A 180 29.86 16.92 9.80
C ASP A 180 30.26 18.15 8.96
N SER A 181 30.60 17.96 7.68
CA SER A 181 31.13 19.05 6.87
C SER A 181 30.11 20.21 6.73
N PRO A 182 30.57 21.47 6.76
CA PRO A 182 29.69 22.63 6.56
C PRO A 182 29.00 22.60 5.19
N GLY A 183 29.63 21.98 4.19
CA GLY A 183 29.03 21.74 2.88
C GLY A 183 27.82 20.80 2.94
N LEU A 184 27.88 19.72 3.72
CA LEU A 184 26.76 18.79 3.90
C LEU A 184 25.61 19.45 4.67
N ARG A 185 25.91 20.26 5.71
CA ARG A 185 24.90 21.05 6.43
C ARG A 185 24.19 22.05 5.53
N ALA A 186 24.94 22.78 4.69
CA ALA A 186 24.38 23.70 3.71
C ALA A 186 23.49 22.99 2.67
N LEU A 187 23.93 21.81 2.21
CA LEU A 187 23.18 20.98 1.28
C LEU A 187 21.87 20.47 1.90
N ALA A 188 21.91 20.00 3.14
CA ALA A 188 20.72 19.58 3.90
C ALA A 188 19.75 20.74 4.11
N ALA A 189 20.25 21.92 4.49
CA ALA A 189 19.43 23.12 4.65
C ALA A 189 18.76 23.56 3.34
N ALA A 190 19.45 23.40 2.20
CA ALA A 190 18.90 23.71 0.88
C ALA A 190 17.80 22.74 0.43
N LEU A 191 17.70 21.55 1.03
CA LEU A 191 16.66 20.56 0.75
C LEU A 191 15.47 20.66 1.71
N SER A 192 15.56 21.46 2.77
CA SER A 192 14.47 21.72 3.72
C SER A 192 13.12 22.09 3.08
N PRO A 193 13.04 22.85 1.96
CA PRO A 193 11.77 23.13 1.31
C PRO A 193 10.98 21.87 0.91
N LEU A 194 11.65 20.75 0.59
CA LEU A 194 10.98 19.48 0.26
C LEU A 194 10.14 18.92 1.41
N LEU A 195 10.50 19.25 2.66
CA LEU A 195 9.81 18.79 3.86
C LEU A 195 8.42 19.43 4.00
N ALA A 196 8.28 20.70 3.59
CA ALA A 196 6.99 21.38 3.56
C ALA A 196 6.05 20.74 2.53
N PHE A 197 6.58 20.32 1.37
CA PHE A 197 5.79 19.73 0.28
C PHE A 197 5.30 18.32 0.58
N GLU A 198 6.10 17.49 1.28
CA GLU A 198 5.63 16.14 1.68
C GLU A 198 4.35 16.22 2.50
N THR A 199 4.26 17.17 3.43
CA THR A 199 3.06 17.38 4.26
C THR A 199 1.84 17.73 3.41
N SER A 200 2.02 18.56 2.37
CA SER A 200 0.95 18.95 1.45
C SER A 200 0.50 17.80 0.55
N ILE A 201 1.42 17.03 -0.04
CA ILE A 201 1.09 15.88 -0.90
C ILE A 201 0.46 14.74 -0.10
N THR A 202 0.99 14.47 1.10
CA THR A 202 0.46 13.42 1.99
C THR A 202 -0.99 13.72 2.39
N ARG A 203 -1.30 14.99 2.68
CA ARG A 203 -2.69 15.44 2.91
C ARG A 203 -3.57 15.29 1.67
N LEU A 204 -3.05 15.58 0.47
CA LEU A 204 -3.80 15.47 -0.78
C LEU A 204 -4.22 14.01 -1.08
N ILE A 205 -3.37 13.05 -0.74
CA ILE A 205 -3.62 11.61 -0.90
C ILE A 205 -4.56 11.09 0.20
N GLY A 206 -4.85 11.89 1.24
CA GLY A 206 -5.57 11.44 2.43
C GLY A 206 -4.77 10.40 3.22
N ALA A 207 -3.45 10.48 3.12
CA ALA A 207 -2.52 9.55 3.75
C ALA A 207 -2.16 10.01 5.17
N ASP A 208 -2.07 9.07 6.11
CA ASP A 208 -1.58 9.33 7.46
C ASP A 208 -0.04 9.30 7.43
N GLY A 209 0.59 10.49 7.50
CA GLY A 209 2.04 10.65 7.46
C GLY A 209 2.66 10.68 8.85
N GLY A 210 3.24 9.56 9.30
CA GLY A 210 4.19 9.54 10.43
C GLY A 210 5.64 9.68 9.94
N ILE A 211 6.53 10.21 10.78
CA ILE A 211 7.98 10.20 10.49
C ILE A 211 8.44 8.74 10.37
N GLY A 212 9.00 8.35 9.22
CA GLY A 212 9.44 6.97 8.95
C GLY A 212 8.34 6.00 8.48
N ALA A 213 7.10 6.45 8.32
CA ALA A 213 5.96 5.60 7.97
C ALA A 213 5.64 5.54 6.45
N GLY A 214 6.40 6.18 5.57
CA GLY A 214 6.12 6.18 4.13
C GLY A 214 4.67 6.61 3.78
N VAL A 215 4.24 6.33 2.55
CA VAL A 215 2.89 6.71 2.05
C VAL A 215 1.87 5.65 2.45
N VAL A 216 0.86 6.01 3.23
CA VAL A 216 -0.16 5.09 3.75
C VAL A 216 -1.54 5.45 3.19
N VAL A 217 -2.26 4.53 2.57
CA VAL A 217 -3.60 4.79 2.00
C VAL A 217 -4.66 3.87 2.60
N ARG A 218 -5.90 4.39 2.69
CA ARG A 218 -7.07 3.63 3.14
C ARG A 218 -7.92 3.15 1.95
N PRO A 219 -8.49 1.92 2.01
CA PRO A 219 -9.43 1.40 1.03
C PRO A 219 -10.64 2.32 0.88
N GLY A 220 -11.11 2.52 -0.35
CA GLY A 220 -12.28 3.35 -0.63
C GLY A 220 -12.08 4.86 -0.42
N GLY A 221 -10.89 5.32 -0.01
CA GLY A 221 -10.60 6.74 0.23
C GLY A 221 -10.47 7.61 -1.04
N GLY A 222 -10.74 7.05 -2.23
CA GLY A 222 -10.68 7.77 -3.51
C GLY A 222 -9.30 8.34 -3.85
N TRP A 223 -8.23 7.91 -3.18
CA TRP A 223 -6.90 8.51 -3.31
C TRP A 223 -6.37 8.46 -4.75
N LYS A 224 -6.71 7.39 -5.49
CA LYS A 224 -6.41 7.27 -6.92
C LYS A 224 -7.20 8.23 -7.78
N ASP A 225 -8.48 8.45 -7.46
CA ASP A 225 -9.30 9.42 -8.19
C ASP A 225 -8.82 10.84 -7.93
N ARG A 226 -8.40 11.14 -6.70
CA ARG A 226 -7.75 12.41 -6.32
C ARG A 226 -6.42 12.60 -7.07
N LEU A 227 -5.57 11.58 -7.12
CA LEU A 227 -4.34 11.62 -7.88
C LEU A 227 -4.55 11.59 -9.41
N ALA A 228 -5.63 10.97 -9.91
CA ALA A 228 -5.97 10.98 -11.33
C ALA A 228 -6.51 12.34 -11.76
N ALA A 229 -7.31 12.99 -10.90
CA ALA A 229 -7.66 14.38 -11.06
C ALA A 229 -6.41 15.27 -11.07
N PHE A 230 -5.46 15.05 -10.15
CA PHE A 230 -4.17 15.73 -10.09
C PHE A 230 -3.27 15.49 -11.33
N GLY A 231 -3.13 14.24 -11.80
CA GLY A 231 -2.26 13.85 -12.91
C GLY A 231 -2.77 14.27 -14.29
N ARG A 232 -4.11 14.27 -14.50
CA ARG A 232 -4.74 14.82 -15.72
C ARG A 232 -4.49 16.33 -15.84
N VAL A 233 -4.40 17.03 -14.71
CA VAL A 233 -4.10 18.46 -14.63
C VAL A 233 -2.62 18.76 -14.90
N ALA A 234 -1.69 17.90 -14.44
CA ALA A 234 -0.26 18.05 -14.67
C ALA A 234 0.18 17.85 -16.13
N SER A 235 -0.55 17.05 -16.91
CA SER A 235 -0.21 16.67 -18.31
C SER A 235 -0.87 17.55 -19.40
N GLY A 236 -1.70 18.54 -19.03
CA GLY A 236 -2.28 19.49 -19.98
C GLY A 236 -3.38 18.94 -20.90
N GLY A 237 -3.90 17.73 -20.64
CA GLY A 237 -4.92 17.10 -21.47
C GLY A 237 -6.34 17.64 -21.22
N ALA A 238 -6.91 18.34 -22.19
CA ALA A 238 -8.35 18.63 -22.24
C ALA A 238 -9.08 17.48 -22.96
N SER A 239 -9.67 16.55 -22.22
CA SER A 239 -10.60 15.57 -22.80
C SER A 239 -11.69 15.21 -21.80
N THR A 240 -12.92 15.60 -22.13
CA THR A 240 -14.17 15.13 -21.54
C THR A 240 -14.31 13.63 -21.78
N ILE A 241 -14.45 12.84 -20.70
CA ILE A 241 -14.89 11.45 -20.81
C ILE A 241 -16.29 11.31 -20.21
N SER A 242 -17.17 10.80 -21.05
CA SER A 242 -18.49 10.26 -20.76
C SER A 242 -18.47 9.36 -19.52
N ARG A 243 -19.39 9.61 -18.59
CA ARG A 243 -19.82 8.63 -17.57
C ARG A 243 -20.13 7.30 -18.27
N GLY A 244 -19.23 6.33 -18.17
CA GLY A 244 -19.37 5.04 -18.83
C GLY A 244 -18.33 4.05 -18.33
N GLY A 245 -18.57 3.49 -17.15
CA GLY A 245 -17.72 2.48 -16.53
C GLY A 245 -17.81 2.52 -15.01
N ASN A 246 -18.87 1.93 -14.45
CA ASN A 246 -19.07 1.84 -13.00
C ASN A 246 -17.95 1.02 -12.35
N THR A 247 -17.01 1.69 -11.69
CA THR A 247 -16.28 1.12 -10.54
C THR A 247 -17.17 1.25 -9.32
N SER A 248 -18.04 0.27 -9.09
CA SER A 248 -18.75 0.17 -7.82
C SER A 248 -17.80 -0.48 -6.82
N VAL A 249 -17.26 0.33 -5.93
CA VAL A 249 -16.67 -0.14 -4.67
C VAL A 249 -17.85 -0.55 -3.81
N MET A 250 -18.16 -1.84 -3.75
CA MET A 250 -19.19 -2.34 -2.86
C MET A 250 -18.61 -2.48 -1.45
N SER A 251 -18.82 -1.47 -0.63
CA SER A 251 -18.61 -1.54 0.81
C SER A 251 -19.68 -2.45 1.42
N ALA A 252 -19.27 -3.51 2.11
CA ALA A 252 -20.16 -4.32 2.93
C ALA A 252 -20.35 -3.62 4.29
N SER A 253 -21.36 -2.77 4.42
CA SER A 253 -21.86 -2.34 5.73
C SER A 253 -22.94 -3.29 6.20
N GLY A 254 -22.71 -3.89 7.37
CA GLY A 254 -23.64 -4.78 8.05
C GLY A 254 -24.96 -4.10 8.37
N PHE A 255 -26.02 -4.89 8.20
CA PHE A 255 -27.41 -4.59 8.52
C PHE A 255 -27.55 -4.44 10.04
N VAL A 256 -27.89 -3.25 10.53
CA VAL A 256 -28.45 -3.06 11.88
C VAL A 256 -29.89 -2.60 11.68
N ASP A 257 -30.79 -3.41 12.22
CA ASP A 257 -32.24 -3.26 12.23
C ASP A 257 -32.63 -2.17 13.24
N ASP A 258 -33.27 -1.10 12.78
CA ASP A 258 -33.94 -0.12 13.64
C ASP A 258 -35.36 0.12 13.11
N GLY A 259 -36.35 -0.14 13.97
CA GLY A 259 -37.78 -0.10 13.67
C GLY A 259 -38.34 1.32 13.47
N PRO A 260 -39.65 1.44 13.13
CA PRO A 260 -40.21 2.67 12.60
C PRO A 260 -40.57 3.65 13.72
N GLY A 261 -39.88 4.79 13.77
CA GLY A 261 -40.25 5.97 14.55
C GLY A 261 -40.97 7.02 13.68
N GLU A 262 -42.03 7.62 14.24
CA GLU A 262 -42.97 8.59 13.65
C GLU A 262 -42.32 9.83 13.00
N PRO A 263 -43.01 10.50 12.05
CA PRO A 263 -42.51 11.72 11.41
C PRO A 263 -42.77 12.95 12.29
N ALA A 264 -41.72 13.75 12.56
CA ALA A 264 -41.83 15.03 13.24
C ALA A 264 -41.90 16.21 12.24
N ASP A 265 -42.72 17.20 12.59
CA ASP A 265 -43.14 18.39 11.84
C ASP A 265 -42.01 19.30 11.30
N PRO A 266 -42.21 19.97 10.16
CA PRO A 266 -41.21 20.82 9.51
C PRO A 266 -41.39 22.29 9.89
N GLU A 267 -41.15 22.70 11.13
CA GLU A 267 -41.16 24.14 11.46
C GLU A 267 -40.31 24.50 12.69
N GLN A 268 -39.00 24.23 12.63
CA GLN A 268 -38.01 24.84 13.52
C GLN A 268 -36.57 24.51 13.05
N ALA A 269 -36.10 25.24 12.03
CA ALA A 269 -34.68 25.25 11.67
C ALA A 269 -34.29 26.66 11.20
N GLN A 270 -34.22 27.60 12.14
CA GLN A 270 -33.53 28.88 11.94
C GLN A 270 -32.57 29.09 13.10
N GLY A 271 -31.28 29.13 12.76
CA GLY A 271 -30.19 29.44 13.67
C GLY A 271 -29.33 28.21 13.96
N LEU A 272 -28.19 28.11 13.28
CA LEU A 272 -26.87 27.85 13.86
C LEU A 272 -25.80 27.77 12.75
N ASP A 273 -24.87 28.72 12.83
CA ASP A 273 -23.47 28.69 12.42
C ASP A 273 -23.09 28.60 10.94
N SER A 274 -23.05 29.79 10.31
CA SER A 274 -22.16 30.07 9.19
C SER A 274 -20.69 30.06 9.66
N HIS A 275 -20.09 28.87 9.70
CA HIS A 275 -18.63 28.74 9.67
C HIS A 275 -18.10 29.21 8.30
N PRO A 276 -17.02 30.01 8.24
CA PRO A 276 -16.43 30.37 6.95
C PRO A 276 -15.91 29.10 6.29
N LEU A 277 -16.44 28.77 5.11
CA LEU A 277 -15.84 27.80 4.20
C LEU A 277 -14.39 28.24 4.00
N ALA A 278 -13.44 27.39 4.42
CA ALA A 278 -12.03 27.58 4.14
C ALA A 278 -11.86 27.79 2.62
N PRO A 279 -10.97 28.69 2.17
CA PRO A 279 -10.79 28.95 0.75
C PRO A 279 -10.46 27.63 0.06
N GLU A 280 -11.21 27.28 -0.99
CA GLU A 280 -10.86 26.16 -1.87
C GLU A 280 -9.46 26.44 -2.42
N ARG A 281 -8.46 25.73 -1.89
CA ARG A 281 -7.09 25.81 -2.37
C ARG A 281 -7.05 25.19 -3.76
N ASP A 282 -6.42 25.89 -4.69
CA ASP A 282 -6.29 25.42 -6.06
C ASP A 282 -5.28 24.27 -6.13
N ASP A 283 -5.77 23.04 -5.97
CA ASP A 283 -4.98 21.80 -6.11
C ASP A 283 -4.19 21.73 -7.45
N ARG A 284 -4.56 22.57 -8.45
CA ARG A 284 -3.88 22.69 -9.76
C ARG A 284 -2.52 23.39 -9.68
N ALA A 285 -2.33 24.34 -8.75
CA ALA A 285 -1.06 25.02 -8.55
C ALA A 285 -0.05 24.09 -7.85
N ASP A 286 -0.50 23.40 -6.81
CA ASP A 286 0.31 22.56 -5.93
C ASP A 286 0.99 21.39 -6.70
N ALA A 287 0.34 20.80 -7.70
CA ALA A 287 0.86 19.66 -8.47
C ALA A 287 2.06 19.98 -9.36
N ARG A 288 1.91 21.06 -10.12
CA ARG A 288 2.93 21.56 -11.03
C ARG A 288 4.09 22.17 -10.24
N GLU A 289 3.76 22.82 -9.12
CA GLU A 289 4.74 23.31 -8.16
C GLU A 289 5.60 22.18 -7.59
N VAL A 290 5.02 21.06 -7.16
CA VAL A 290 5.78 19.92 -6.63
C VAL A 290 6.80 19.39 -7.64
N THR A 291 6.37 19.15 -8.88
CA THR A 291 7.28 18.63 -9.92
C THR A 291 8.36 19.67 -10.26
N ALA A 292 8.00 20.95 -10.35
CA ALA A 292 8.95 22.02 -10.65
C ALA A 292 9.99 22.22 -9.53
N VAL A 293 9.56 22.16 -8.27
CA VAL A 293 10.44 22.25 -7.09
C VAL A 293 11.36 21.03 -7.04
N LEU A 294 10.82 19.82 -7.27
CA LEU A 294 11.63 18.61 -7.32
C LEU A 294 12.68 18.68 -8.43
N ALA A 295 12.31 19.17 -9.62
CA ALA A 295 13.24 19.40 -10.72
C ALA A 295 14.34 20.41 -10.36
N ALA A 296 13.99 21.53 -9.72
CA ALA A 296 14.94 22.55 -9.28
C ALA A 296 15.91 22.05 -8.20
N LEU A 297 15.48 21.10 -7.38
CA LEU A 297 16.28 20.50 -6.31
C LEU A 297 16.98 19.20 -6.73
N ALA A 298 16.71 18.66 -7.92
CA ALA A 298 17.29 17.41 -8.41
C ALA A 298 18.82 17.34 -8.31
N PRO A 299 19.59 18.39 -8.67
CA PRO A 299 21.06 18.35 -8.53
C PRO A 299 21.50 18.22 -7.07
N ARG A 300 20.79 18.86 -6.15
CA ARG A 300 21.09 18.82 -4.70
C ARG A 300 20.73 17.47 -4.10
N ILE A 301 19.62 16.86 -4.54
CA ILE A 301 19.24 15.49 -4.17
C ILE A 301 20.33 14.50 -4.59
N GLY A 302 20.80 14.61 -5.84
CA GLY A 302 21.90 13.79 -6.35
C GLY A 302 23.18 13.99 -5.55
N ALA A 303 23.55 15.24 -5.26
CA ALA A 303 24.73 15.56 -4.45
C ALA A 303 24.63 14.97 -3.02
N LEU A 304 23.46 15.03 -2.39
CA LEU A 304 23.24 14.48 -1.05
C LEU A 304 23.45 12.97 -1.05
N TRP A 305 22.88 12.29 -2.05
CA TRP A 305 22.96 10.83 -2.15
C TRP A 305 24.36 10.32 -2.52
N ALA A 306 25.11 11.10 -3.30
CA ALA A 306 26.49 10.81 -3.67
C ALA A 306 27.48 11.09 -2.53
N HIS A 307 27.12 11.93 -1.55
CA HIS A 307 28.03 12.34 -0.48
C HIS A 307 28.47 11.15 0.39
N ARG A 308 29.78 10.96 0.55
CA ARG A 308 30.35 9.82 1.29
C ARG A 308 29.93 9.81 2.77
N GLY A 309 29.96 10.96 3.42
CA GLY A 309 29.51 11.10 4.81
C GLY A 309 28.08 10.59 5.03
N VAL A 310 27.16 10.83 4.08
CA VAL A 310 25.78 10.33 4.15
C VAL A 310 25.76 8.80 4.07
N ARG A 311 26.48 8.22 3.10
CA ARG A 311 26.60 6.75 2.97
C ARG A 311 27.21 6.11 4.21
N GLN A 312 28.19 6.75 4.84
CA GLN A 312 28.83 6.27 6.06
C GLN A 312 27.87 6.30 7.25
N VAL A 313 27.16 7.41 7.47
CA VAL A 313 26.15 7.53 8.54
C VAL A 313 25.07 6.47 8.38
N LEU A 314 24.50 6.33 7.17
CA LEU A 314 23.47 5.31 6.89
C LEU A 314 23.98 3.89 7.16
N LYS A 315 25.22 3.58 6.78
CA LYS A 315 25.83 2.27 7.04
C LYS A 315 26.06 2.02 8.53
N ARG A 316 26.52 3.03 9.28
CA ARG A 316 26.75 2.93 10.73
C ARG A 316 25.45 2.71 11.49
N GLN A 317 24.40 3.43 11.11
CA GLN A 317 23.05 3.34 11.68
C GLN A 317 22.28 2.09 11.20
N GLY A 318 22.84 1.28 10.30
CA GLY A 318 22.20 0.07 9.77
C GLY A 318 20.94 0.33 8.95
N VAL A 319 20.82 1.52 8.34
CA VAL A 319 19.58 1.95 7.67
C VAL A 319 19.51 1.38 6.25
N GLU A 320 18.54 0.49 6.02
CA GLU A 320 18.27 -0.10 4.71
C GLU A 320 17.19 0.66 3.94
N LEU A 321 17.54 1.80 3.33
CA LEU A 321 16.60 2.62 2.54
C LEU A 321 16.01 1.88 1.33
N ARG A 322 16.71 0.86 0.80
CA ARG A 322 16.29 0.12 -0.39
C ARG A 322 14.94 -0.56 -0.21
N GLU A 323 14.57 -0.91 1.01
CA GLU A 323 13.25 -1.44 1.26
C GLU A 323 12.21 -0.32 1.09
N GLU A 324 12.35 0.83 1.75
CA GLU A 324 11.33 1.89 1.81
C GLU A 324 11.20 2.83 0.57
N GLY A 325 11.82 2.52 -0.56
CA GLY A 325 11.78 3.41 -1.75
C GLY A 325 13.12 4.04 -2.12
N GLY A 326 14.17 3.83 -1.32
CA GLY A 326 15.49 4.44 -1.52
C GLY A 326 16.19 4.01 -2.80
N PHE A 327 15.69 2.99 -3.49
CA PHE A 327 16.16 2.64 -4.82
C PHE A 327 15.86 3.71 -5.89
N PHE A 328 14.91 4.63 -5.63
CA PHE A 328 14.65 5.77 -6.51
C PHE A 328 15.73 6.84 -6.40
N LEU A 329 16.55 6.83 -5.34
CA LEU A 329 17.65 7.80 -5.16
C LEU A 329 18.71 7.67 -6.26
N ASP A 330 18.95 6.45 -6.75
CA ASP A 330 19.89 6.19 -7.85
C ASP A 330 19.38 6.76 -9.20
N ASP A 331 18.05 6.92 -9.34
CA ASP A 331 17.36 7.47 -10.50
C ASP A 331 16.81 8.89 -10.26
N ALA A 332 17.25 9.57 -9.21
CA ALA A 332 16.63 10.81 -8.73
C ALA A 332 16.56 11.90 -9.83
N ALA A 333 17.60 12.05 -10.64
CA ALA A 333 17.64 13.01 -11.74
C ALA A 333 16.56 12.73 -12.80
N ARG A 334 16.36 11.46 -13.15
CA ARG A 334 15.34 11.03 -14.12
C ARG A 334 13.93 11.23 -13.58
N ILE A 335 13.71 10.89 -12.31
CA ILE A 335 12.38 10.97 -11.65
C ILE A 335 11.96 12.41 -11.36
N ALA A 336 12.93 13.28 -11.08
CA ALA A 336 12.70 14.70 -10.84
C ALA A 336 12.47 15.51 -12.13
N ALA A 337 12.68 14.92 -13.31
CA ALA A 337 12.49 15.61 -14.58
C ALA A 337 11.02 16.03 -14.80
N LEU A 338 10.82 17.18 -15.46
CA LEU A 338 9.50 17.76 -15.73
C LEU A 338 8.67 16.88 -16.69
N ASP A 339 9.34 16.17 -17.59
CA ASP A 339 8.77 15.25 -18.58
C ASP A 339 8.80 13.78 -18.13
N TYR A 340 9.13 13.52 -16.86
CA TYR A 340 9.19 12.16 -16.32
C TYR A 340 7.86 11.41 -16.50
N VAL A 341 7.93 10.28 -17.21
CA VAL A 341 6.87 9.28 -17.33
C VAL A 341 7.31 7.99 -16.63
N PRO A 342 6.54 7.48 -15.64
CA PRO A 342 6.87 6.24 -14.96
C PRO A 342 6.96 5.04 -15.90
N THR A 343 8.04 4.28 -15.76
CA THR A 343 8.15 2.96 -16.41
C THR A 343 7.38 1.91 -15.62
N ASP A 344 7.07 0.77 -16.23
CA ASP A 344 6.47 -0.37 -15.51
C ASP A 344 7.34 -0.77 -14.32
N ARG A 345 8.67 -0.76 -14.48
CA ARG A 345 9.62 -1.03 -13.40
C ARG A 345 9.49 -0.02 -12.25
N ASP A 346 9.31 1.26 -12.54
CA ASP A 346 9.11 2.28 -11.50
C ASP A 346 7.81 2.02 -10.74
N ILE A 347 6.71 1.74 -11.46
CA ILE A 347 5.40 1.45 -10.87
C ILE A 347 5.47 0.20 -10.00
N MET A 348 6.15 -0.86 -10.44
CA MET A 348 6.25 -2.11 -9.68
C MET A 348 7.02 -1.96 -8.37
N ARG A 349 7.98 -1.04 -8.33
CA ARG A 349 8.79 -0.79 -7.13
C ARG A 349 8.19 0.25 -6.19
N ALA A 350 7.31 1.13 -6.69
CA ALA A 350 6.69 2.19 -5.90
C ALA A 350 6.03 1.66 -4.60
N ARG A 351 6.35 2.27 -3.45
CA ARG A 351 5.84 1.84 -2.16
C ARG A 351 4.60 2.63 -1.76
N ILE A 352 3.50 1.91 -1.56
CA ILE A 352 2.29 2.40 -0.93
C ILE A 352 1.91 1.37 0.11
N ARG A 353 1.75 1.80 1.36
CA ARG A 353 1.26 0.95 2.45
C ARG A 353 -0.27 1.00 2.44
N THR A 354 -0.90 -0.14 2.21
CA THR A 354 -2.36 -0.28 2.30
C THR A 354 -2.74 -0.62 3.74
N LEU A 355 -3.68 0.13 4.32
CA LEU A 355 -4.32 -0.23 5.59
C LEU A 355 -5.61 -1.00 5.32
N GLY A 356 -6.01 -1.91 6.20
CA GLY A 356 -7.28 -2.63 6.05
C GLY A 356 -7.30 -3.59 4.85
N VAL A 357 -8.50 -3.82 4.33
CA VAL A 357 -8.75 -4.82 3.27
C VAL A 357 -9.32 -4.13 2.03
N GLU A 358 -8.75 -4.44 0.86
CA GLU A 358 -9.21 -3.92 -0.43
C GLU A 358 -9.53 -5.09 -1.38
N GLU A 359 -10.78 -5.17 -1.84
CA GLU A 359 -11.20 -6.11 -2.89
C GLU A 359 -11.02 -5.45 -4.25
N HIS A 360 -10.20 -6.05 -5.11
CA HIS A 360 -9.97 -5.56 -6.45
C HIS A 360 -10.67 -6.43 -7.49
N ARG A 361 -11.52 -5.80 -8.27
CA ARG A 361 -12.23 -6.43 -9.38
C ARG A 361 -11.54 -6.12 -10.70
N PHE A 362 -11.20 -7.16 -11.46
CA PHE A 362 -10.63 -7.02 -12.80
C PHE A 362 -11.40 -7.87 -13.79
N VAL A 363 -11.51 -7.39 -15.03
CA VAL A 363 -12.08 -8.15 -16.14
C VAL A 363 -10.97 -8.31 -17.17
N THR A 364 -10.61 -9.55 -17.48
CA THR A 364 -9.51 -9.82 -18.42
C THR A 364 -9.80 -9.21 -19.79
N GLU A 365 -8.89 -8.34 -20.26
CA GLU A 365 -9.10 -7.53 -21.47
C GLU A 365 -8.86 -8.30 -22.78
N SER A 366 -8.11 -9.40 -22.74
CA SER A 366 -7.69 -10.11 -23.95
C SER A 366 -7.36 -11.58 -23.70
N ASP A 367 -7.47 -12.39 -24.76
CA ASP A 367 -7.06 -13.80 -24.78
C ASP A 367 -5.54 -13.99 -24.96
N LEU A 368 -4.73 -12.96 -24.70
CA LEU A 368 -3.27 -12.97 -24.95
C LEU A 368 -2.52 -14.05 -24.18
N HIS A 369 -3.09 -14.59 -23.10
CA HIS A 369 -2.49 -15.64 -22.30
C HIS A 369 -3.27 -16.96 -22.47
N PRO A 370 -2.60 -18.07 -22.85
CA PRO A 370 -3.24 -19.38 -22.96
C PRO A 370 -3.95 -19.74 -21.64
N GLY A 371 -5.25 -20.04 -21.69
CA GLY A 371 -6.06 -20.36 -20.51
C GLY A 371 -6.89 -19.20 -19.94
N PHE A 372 -6.64 -17.96 -20.38
CA PHE A 372 -7.47 -16.80 -20.03
C PHE A 372 -8.45 -16.50 -21.15
N ARG A 373 -9.75 -16.54 -20.84
CA ARG A 373 -10.79 -16.05 -21.74
C ARG A 373 -11.03 -14.57 -21.45
N ALA A 374 -11.03 -13.74 -22.49
CA ALA A 374 -11.47 -12.37 -22.40
C ALA A 374 -12.86 -12.33 -21.73
N GLY A 375 -13.04 -11.43 -20.78
CA GLY A 375 -14.25 -11.33 -19.98
C GLY A 375 -14.28 -12.21 -18.71
N THR A 376 -13.27 -13.03 -18.41
CA THR A 376 -13.16 -13.65 -17.08
C THR A 376 -13.03 -12.57 -16.01
N GLU A 377 -13.84 -12.67 -14.97
CA GLU A 377 -13.82 -11.75 -13.83
C GLU A 377 -12.99 -12.32 -12.70
N PHE A 378 -12.08 -11.50 -12.17
CA PHE A 378 -11.28 -11.79 -11.00
C PHE A 378 -11.67 -10.85 -9.87
N PHE A 379 -11.78 -11.41 -8.67
CA PHE A 379 -11.86 -10.68 -7.42
C PHE A 379 -10.64 -11.05 -6.58
N ILE A 380 -9.70 -10.12 -6.46
CA ILE A 380 -8.47 -10.31 -5.69
C ILE A 380 -8.55 -9.44 -4.45
N THR A 381 -8.61 -10.06 -3.28
CA THR A 381 -8.66 -9.35 -2.01
C THR A 381 -7.24 -9.22 -1.45
N ASP A 382 -6.75 -7.98 -1.34
CA ASP A 382 -5.49 -7.64 -0.66
C ASP A 382 -5.82 -7.29 0.79
N VAL A 383 -5.37 -8.13 1.73
CA VAL A 383 -5.52 -7.89 3.16
C VAL A 383 -4.22 -7.38 3.76
N CYS A 384 -4.31 -6.51 4.76
CA CYS A 384 -3.12 -6.07 5.48
C CYS A 384 -2.38 -7.27 6.11
N GLY A 385 -1.07 -7.33 5.88
CA GLY A 385 -0.21 -8.41 6.36
C GLY A 385 0.28 -8.26 7.80
N SER A 386 -0.09 -7.16 8.48
CA SER A 386 0.33 -6.92 9.86
C SER A 386 -0.29 -7.94 10.80
N SER A 387 0.49 -8.39 11.79
CA SER A 387 0.07 -9.38 12.79
C SER A 387 -1.20 -8.95 13.54
N SER A 388 -1.32 -7.65 13.85
CA SER A 388 -2.46 -7.06 14.54
C SER A 388 -3.78 -7.09 13.76
N GLN A 389 -3.72 -7.20 12.43
CA GLN A 389 -4.90 -7.14 11.55
C GLN A 389 -5.34 -8.51 11.05
N ARG A 390 -4.68 -9.61 11.45
CA ARG A 390 -4.99 -10.97 10.96
C ARG A 390 -6.42 -11.42 11.26
N ALA A 391 -7.02 -10.94 12.36
CA ALA A 391 -8.42 -11.22 12.69
C ALA A 391 -9.41 -10.69 11.64
N THR A 392 -9.03 -9.65 10.88
CA THR A 392 -9.87 -9.06 9.83
C THR A 392 -9.97 -9.92 8.58
N TRP A 393 -9.22 -11.01 8.48
CA TRP A 393 -9.18 -11.86 7.29
C TRP A 393 -10.34 -12.85 7.23
N ILE A 394 -10.86 -13.28 8.38
CA ILE A 394 -11.88 -14.33 8.51
C ILE A 394 -13.12 -14.07 7.63
N PRO A 395 -13.68 -12.84 7.56
CA PRO A 395 -14.83 -12.54 6.70
C PRO A 395 -14.60 -12.81 5.20
N TYR A 396 -13.34 -12.87 4.76
CA TYR A 396 -12.95 -13.06 3.36
C TYR A 396 -12.55 -14.50 3.05
N PHE A 397 -12.65 -15.42 4.02
CA PHE A 397 -12.40 -16.85 3.81
C PHE A 397 -13.59 -17.57 3.18
N ASP A 398 -14.77 -16.97 3.17
CA ASP A 398 -15.95 -17.58 2.58
C ASP A 398 -15.89 -17.53 1.04
N ASP A 399 -16.15 -18.66 0.41
CA ASP A 399 -16.15 -18.84 -1.06
C ASP A 399 -14.87 -18.38 -1.78
N VAL A 400 -13.70 -18.47 -1.13
CA VAL A 400 -12.41 -18.22 -1.77
C VAL A 400 -11.90 -19.48 -2.48
N GLN A 401 -11.62 -19.38 -3.78
CA GLN A 401 -11.13 -20.52 -4.56
C GLN A 401 -9.64 -20.76 -4.34
N ALA A 402 -8.85 -19.69 -4.16
CA ALA A 402 -7.41 -19.81 -3.96
C ALA A 402 -6.82 -18.76 -3.03
N ILE A 403 -5.78 -19.17 -2.31
CA ILE A 403 -4.93 -18.29 -1.51
C ILE A 403 -3.55 -18.24 -2.16
N LEU A 404 -3.12 -17.03 -2.50
CA LEU A 404 -1.73 -16.75 -2.84
C LEU A 404 -1.02 -16.27 -1.58
N PHE A 405 -0.19 -17.14 -1.01
CA PHE A 405 0.57 -16.83 0.19
C PHE A 405 1.98 -16.39 -0.17
N LEU A 406 2.33 -15.15 0.16
CA LEU A 406 3.65 -14.60 -0.10
C LEU A 406 4.54 -14.72 1.14
N ALA A 407 5.65 -15.42 0.99
CA ALA A 407 6.65 -15.65 2.04
C ALA A 407 8.02 -15.16 1.56
N PRO A 408 8.46 -13.95 1.95
CA PRO A 408 9.82 -13.51 1.66
C PRO A 408 10.82 -14.34 2.46
N LEU A 409 11.87 -14.84 1.82
CA LEU A 409 12.93 -15.62 2.50
C LEU A 409 13.95 -14.72 3.22
N ALA A 410 13.46 -13.67 3.88
CA ALA A 410 14.25 -12.66 4.59
C ALA A 410 14.66 -13.14 5.99
N PHE A 411 15.42 -14.24 6.06
CA PHE A 411 15.78 -14.91 7.33
C PHE A 411 16.67 -14.08 8.25
N TRP A 412 17.28 -13.00 7.76
CA TRP A 412 18.16 -12.12 8.54
C TRP A 412 17.42 -10.99 9.26
N GLN A 413 16.13 -10.80 8.97
CA GLN A 413 15.31 -9.71 9.51
C GLN A 413 14.34 -10.21 10.60
N ASN A 414 14.02 -9.30 11.51
CA ASN A 414 12.93 -9.44 12.47
C ASN A 414 11.69 -8.66 12.00
N LEU A 415 10.54 -8.89 12.62
CA LEU A 415 9.34 -8.11 12.34
C LEU A 415 9.53 -6.65 12.77
N ASP A 416 8.82 -5.74 12.11
CA ASP A 416 8.80 -4.33 12.49
C ASP A 416 7.93 -4.13 13.74
N GLU A 417 6.89 -4.97 13.89
CA GLU A 417 5.99 -4.94 15.04
C GLU A 417 6.58 -5.60 16.29
N ASP A 418 7.42 -6.63 16.12
CA ASP A 418 8.10 -7.34 17.20
C ASP A 418 9.51 -7.75 16.78
N HIS A 419 10.50 -6.98 17.23
CA HIS A 419 11.91 -7.20 16.93
C HIS A 419 12.48 -8.50 17.52
N ASN A 420 11.75 -9.22 18.37
CA ASN A 420 12.18 -10.53 18.88
C ASN A 420 11.81 -11.69 17.94
N VAL A 421 10.89 -11.45 17.00
CA VAL A 421 10.36 -12.49 16.13
C VAL A 421 11.01 -12.40 14.76
N ASN A 422 11.64 -13.49 14.31
CA ASN A 422 12.22 -13.58 12.98
C ASN A 422 11.13 -13.59 11.90
N ARG A 423 11.34 -12.86 10.79
CA ARG A 423 10.37 -12.77 9.70
C ARG A 423 10.02 -14.13 9.10
N VAL A 424 11.00 -14.98 8.79
CA VAL A 424 10.67 -16.29 8.16
C VAL A 424 9.94 -17.22 9.12
N GLN A 425 10.25 -17.11 10.43
CA GLN A 425 9.56 -17.88 11.46
C GLN A 425 8.07 -17.49 11.58
N ASP A 426 7.75 -16.20 11.66
CA ASP A 426 6.34 -15.77 11.69
C ASP A 426 5.61 -16.16 10.39
N SER A 427 6.29 -16.23 9.24
CA SER A 427 5.68 -16.67 7.98
C SER A 427 5.30 -18.14 8.03
N LEU A 428 6.14 -18.98 8.66
CA LEU A 428 5.87 -20.40 8.87
C LEU A 428 4.71 -20.62 9.86
N GLU A 429 4.65 -19.82 10.93
CA GLU A 429 3.57 -19.90 11.91
C GLU A 429 2.23 -19.45 11.32
N LEU A 430 2.24 -18.36 10.57
CA LEU A 430 1.09 -17.89 9.82
C LEU A 430 0.61 -18.93 8.79
N TRP A 431 1.54 -19.54 8.05
CA TRP A 431 1.20 -20.62 7.12
C TRP A 431 0.56 -21.81 7.81
N ARG A 432 1.08 -22.23 8.97
CA ARG A 432 0.49 -23.29 9.80
C ARG A 432 -0.97 -22.97 10.15
N GLU A 433 -1.24 -21.74 10.58
CA GLU A 433 -2.58 -21.30 10.98
C GLU A 433 -3.57 -21.30 9.82
N ILE A 434 -3.19 -20.74 8.67
CA ILE A 434 -4.08 -20.64 7.51
C ILE A 434 -4.35 -22.01 6.92
N VAL A 435 -3.30 -22.83 6.73
CA VAL A 435 -3.44 -24.20 6.19
C VAL A 435 -4.28 -25.07 7.14
N GLY A 436 -4.14 -24.90 8.46
CA GLY A 436 -4.91 -25.64 9.46
C GLY A 436 -6.37 -25.19 9.58
N ASN A 437 -6.78 -24.11 8.93
CA ASN A 437 -8.12 -23.56 9.06
C ASN A 437 -9.16 -24.41 8.30
N ARG A 438 -10.21 -24.82 9.01
CA ARG A 438 -11.31 -25.62 8.45
C ARG A 438 -12.19 -24.86 7.46
N LEU A 439 -12.29 -23.54 7.58
CA LEU A 439 -13.01 -22.71 6.60
C LEU A 439 -12.34 -22.75 5.23
N LEU A 440 -11.03 -23.00 5.20
CA LEU A 440 -10.21 -23.05 3.99
C LEU A 440 -9.89 -24.49 3.56
N ALA A 441 -10.68 -25.47 4.00
CA ALA A 441 -10.44 -26.89 3.72
C ALA A 441 -10.33 -27.17 2.21
N LYS A 442 -11.24 -26.59 1.42
CA LYS A 442 -11.35 -26.77 -0.04
C LYS A 442 -10.57 -25.74 -0.87
N THR A 443 -9.95 -24.76 -0.22
CA THR A 443 -9.23 -23.68 -0.91
C THR A 443 -7.89 -24.18 -1.45
N ALA A 444 -7.54 -23.78 -2.67
CA ALA A 444 -6.22 -24.05 -3.24
C ALA A 444 -5.15 -23.15 -2.60
N PHE A 445 -4.04 -23.75 -2.16
CA PHE A 445 -2.92 -23.02 -1.55
C PHE A 445 -1.74 -22.93 -2.51
N ILE A 446 -1.29 -21.71 -2.78
CA ILE A 446 -0.17 -21.45 -3.67
C ILE A 446 0.84 -20.57 -2.93
N LEU A 447 2.04 -21.11 -2.71
CA LEU A 447 3.11 -20.45 -1.97
C LEU A 447 4.06 -19.71 -2.92
N LEU A 448 4.24 -18.41 -2.72
CA LEU A 448 5.19 -17.60 -3.49
C LEU A 448 6.38 -17.22 -2.61
N PHE A 449 7.55 -17.81 -2.87
CA PHE A 449 8.80 -17.38 -2.26
C PHE A 449 9.29 -16.11 -2.95
N ASN A 450 8.87 -14.97 -2.40
CA ASN A 450 9.16 -13.67 -2.97
C ASN A 450 10.52 -13.10 -2.52
N LYS A 451 10.99 -12.04 -3.18
CA LYS A 451 12.27 -11.36 -2.91
C LYS A 451 13.49 -12.28 -3.13
N LYS A 452 13.44 -13.17 -4.14
CA LYS A 452 14.56 -14.08 -4.46
C LYS A 452 15.83 -13.33 -4.86
N ASP A 453 15.69 -12.20 -5.55
CA ASP A 453 16.75 -11.26 -5.90
C ASP A 453 17.50 -10.77 -4.66
N ILE A 454 16.75 -10.33 -3.64
CA ILE A 454 17.30 -9.85 -2.37
C ILE A 454 17.99 -11.01 -1.62
N LEU A 455 17.36 -12.19 -1.55
CA LEU A 455 17.99 -13.39 -0.99
C LEU A 455 19.34 -13.67 -1.66
N GLN A 456 19.39 -13.60 -2.99
CA GLN A 456 20.63 -13.84 -3.74
C GLN A 456 21.70 -12.79 -3.43
N GLU A 457 21.34 -11.52 -3.29
CA GLU A 457 22.27 -10.44 -2.92
C GLU A 457 22.87 -10.68 -1.52
N HIS A 458 22.06 -11.00 -0.52
CA HIS A 458 22.55 -11.21 0.85
C HIS A 458 23.40 -12.48 1.00
N ILE A 459 23.06 -13.56 0.30
CA ILE A 459 23.91 -14.76 0.28
C ILE A 459 25.26 -14.46 -0.38
N LYS A 460 25.28 -13.71 -1.48
CA LYS A 460 26.53 -13.25 -2.13
C LYS A 460 27.35 -12.33 -1.23
N ALA A 461 26.70 -11.52 -0.40
CA ALA A 461 27.35 -10.67 0.60
C ALA A 461 27.95 -11.45 1.79
N GLY A 462 27.75 -12.77 1.84
CA GLY A 462 28.32 -13.64 2.88
C GLY A 462 27.46 -13.77 4.13
N VAL A 463 26.17 -13.39 4.08
CA VAL A 463 25.25 -13.60 5.20
C VAL A 463 25.04 -15.11 5.41
N LEU A 464 25.35 -15.60 6.62
CA LEU A 464 25.26 -17.00 6.97
C LEU A 464 23.88 -17.36 7.50
N VAL A 465 23.17 -18.27 6.83
CA VAL A 465 21.82 -18.72 7.22
C VAL A 465 21.83 -19.38 8.60
N LYS A 466 22.85 -20.19 8.89
CA LYS A 466 23.05 -20.88 10.18
C LYS A 466 23.05 -19.94 11.38
N LYS A 467 23.48 -18.67 11.20
CA LYS A 467 23.50 -17.65 12.26
C LYS A 467 22.10 -17.30 12.75
N TYR A 468 21.13 -17.21 11.83
CA TYR A 468 19.76 -16.79 12.12
C TYR A 468 18.81 -17.98 12.28
N VAL A 469 19.11 -19.08 11.59
CA VAL A 469 18.32 -20.31 11.62
C VAL A 469 19.24 -21.46 12.02
N PRO A 470 19.45 -21.70 13.34
CA PRO A 470 20.34 -22.76 13.82
C PRO A 470 19.97 -24.15 13.30
N SER A 471 18.68 -24.40 13.07
CA SER A 471 18.17 -25.67 12.52
C SER A 471 18.50 -25.89 11.04
N PHE A 472 19.11 -24.91 10.36
CA PHE A 472 19.70 -25.07 9.02
C PHE A 472 20.93 -26.01 9.05
N GLY A 473 21.60 -26.12 10.21
CA GLY A 473 22.73 -27.03 10.40
C GLY A 473 23.90 -26.71 9.47
N ASP A 474 24.54 -27.74 8.93
CA ASP A 474 25.76 -27.64 8.10
C ASP A 474 25.48 -27.71 6.59
N ARG A 475 24.27 -27.33 6.17
CA ARG A 475 23.91 -27.25 4.75
C ARG A 475 24.71 -26.14 4.05
N THR A 476 24.85 -26.26 2.74
CA THR A 476 25.55 -25.26 1.92
C THR A 476 24.81 -23.92 1.94
N ASN A 477 25.56 -22.82 2.09
CA ASN A 477 25.02 -21.47 2.17
C ASN A 477 24.82 -20.88 0.76
N ASP A 478 24.03 -21.55 -0.08
CA ASP A 478 23.66 -21.12 -1.41
C ASP A 478 22.13 -20.99 -1.55
N VAL A 479 21.68 -20.20 -2.52
CA VAL A 479 20.25 -19.90 -2.71
C VAL A 479 19.42 -21.17 -2.89
N ALA A 480 19.92 -22.17 -3.65
CA ALA A 480 19.16 -23.38 -3.91
C ALA A 480 18.96 -24.22 -2.64
N SER A 481 20.02 -24.39 -1.84
CA SER A 481 19.94 -25.09 -0.56
C SER A 481 19.06 -24.37 0.46
N VAL A 482 19.12 -23.05 0.52
CA VAL A 482 18.28 -22.23 1.40
C VAL A 482 16.81 -22.33 1.01
N THR A 483 16.49 -22.12 -0.27
CA THR A 483 15.12 -22.22 -0.76
C THR A 483 14.57 -23.64 -0.62
N LYS A 484 15.37 -24.66 -0.87
CA LYS A 484 14.99 -26.06 -0.63
C LYS A 484 14.68 -26.32 0.84
N TYR A 485 15.53 -25.87 1.75
CA TYR A 485 15.31 -26.03 3.19
C TYR A 485 13.97 -25.43 3.64
N PHE A 486 13.68 -24.18 3.24
CA PHE A 486 12.41 -23.55 3.62
C PHE A 486 11.23 -24.21 2.93
N ARG A 487 11.34 -24.57 1.65
CA ARG A 487 10.33 -25.36 0.92
C ARG A 487 9.96 -26.64 1.67
N ASP A 488 10.94 -27.38 2.14
CA ASP A 488 10.72 -28.63 2.88
C ASP A 488 9.99 -28.36 4.20
N LYS A 489 10.28 -27.24 4.88
CA LYS A 489 9.56 -26.81 6.11
C LYS A 489 8.10 -26.44 5.83
N PHE A 490 7.85 -25.59 4.83
CA PHE A 490 6.50 -25.20 4.42
C PHE A 490 5.68 -26.41 3.96
N SER A 491 6.31 -27.31 3.19
CA SER A 491 5.70 -28.56 2.72
C SER A 491 5.36 -29.50 3.88
N ALA A 492 6.26 -29.65 4.86
CA ALA A 492 6.00 -30.44 6.05
C ALA A 492 4.81 -29.90 6.86
N TYR A 493 4.72 -28.58 7.03
CA TYR A 493 3.57 -27.96 7.70
C TYR A 493 2.30 -28.11 6.88
N HIS A 494 2.38 -27.92 5.56
CA HIS A 494 1.26 -28.12 4.66
C HIS A 494 0.68 -29.53 4.81
N ARG A 495 1.53 -30.56 4.74
CA ARG A 495 1.10 -31.95 4.88
C ARG A 495 0.57 -32.29 6.28
N LYS A 496 1.18 -31.75 7.33
CA LYS A 496 0.85 -32.09 8.73
C LYS A 496 -0.44 -31.45 9.22
N PHE A 497 -0.67 -30.18 8.85
CA PHE A 497 -1.75 -29.38 9.42
C PHE A 497 -2.97 -29.26 8.51
N SER A 498 -2.86 -29.62 7.22
CA SER A 498 -4.02 -29.60 6.32
C SER A 498 -5.13 -30.53 6.82
N PRO A 499 -6.38 -30.05 6.95
CA PRO A 499 -7.52 -30.90 7.30
C PRO A 499 -7.76 -32.04 6.31
N GLU A 500 -7.51 -31.79 5.03
CA GLU A 500 -7.64 -32.73 3.92
C GLU A 500 -6.36 -32.76 3.08
N PRO A 501 -6.03 -33.88 2.40
CA PRO A 501 -4.88 -33.93 1.51
C PRO A 501 -5.00 -32.93 0.36
N ARG A 502 -4.07 -31.97 0.30
CA ARG A 502 -4.01 -30.95 -0.74
C ARG A 502 -2.68 -30.98 -1.48
N PRO A 503 -2.66 -30.66 -2.79
CA PRO A 503 -1.40 -30.51 -3.51
C PRO A 503 -0.59 -29.34 -2.93
N PHE A 504 0.71 -29.55 -2.76
CA PHE A 504 1.64 -28.48 -2.34
C PHE A 504 2.21 -27.81 -3.59
N ILE A 505 1.75 -26.60 -3.88
CA ILE A 505 2.18 -25.80 -5.03
C ILE A 505 2.99 -24.62 -4.51
N PHE A 506 4.17 -24.40 -5.08
CA PHE A 506 5.00 -23.25 -4.75
C PHE A 506 5.72 -22.74 -6.00
N TYR A 507 6.04 -21.45 -5.98
CA TYR A 507 6.86 -20.79 -6.99
C TYR A 507 7.89 -19.91 -6.32
N GLU A 508 9.03 -19.74 -6.97
CA GLU A 508 10.03 -18.75 -6.59
C GLU A 508 9.81 -17.51 -7.44
N THR A 509 9.58 -16.37 -6.80
CA THR A 509 9.16 -15.14 -7.49
C THR A 509 10.04 -13.96 -7.15
N GLU A 510 10.20 -13.09 -8.13
CA GLU A 510 10.70 -11.74 -7.96
C GLU A 510 9.58 -10.82 -8.43
N ALA A 511 8.81 -10.23 -7.51
CA ALA A 511 7.64 -9.44 -7.90
C ALA A 511 7.98 -8.23 -8.80
N ILE A 512 9.26 -7.84 -8.87
CA ILE A 512 9.76 -6.82 -9.79
C ILE A 512 10.00 -7.34 -11.23
N ASP A 513 10.15 -8.65 -11.42
CA ASP A 513 10.26 -9.28 -12.74
C ASP A 513 8.87 -9.58 -13.29
N THR A 514 8.35 -8.61 -14.04
CA THR A 514 7.00 -8.66 -14.60
C THR A 514 6.81 -9.82 -15.58
N LYS A 515 7.87 -10.21 -16.32
CA LYS A 515 7.78 -11.26 -17.33
C LYS A 515 7.67 -12.63 -16.69
N SER A 516 8.60 -12.95 -15.78
CA SER A 516 8.58 -14.23 -15.07
C SER A 516 7.35 -14.35 -14.18
N THR A 517 6.94 -13.25 -13.51
CA THR A 517 5.73 -13.25 -12.68
C THR A 517 4.47 -13.47 -13.54
N ALA A 518 4.36 -12.87 -14.73
CA ALA A 518 3.20 -13.09 -15.60
C ALA A 518 3.05 -14.57 -16.02
N VAL A 519 4.15 -15.28 -16.29
CA VAL A 519 4.13 -16.71 -16.59
C VAL A 519 3.62 -17.50 -15.38
N ILE A 520 4.17 -17.23 -14.19
CA ILE A 520 3.75 -17.89 -12.95
C ILE A 520 2.28 -17.63 -12.66
N LEU A 521 1.81 -16.38 -12.81
CA LEU A 521 0.41 -16.03 -12.60
C LEU A 521 -0.52 -16.73 -13.59
N SER A 522 -0.04 -17.01 -14.80
CA SER A 522 -0.80 -17.77 -15.80
C SER A 522 -0.94 -19.24 -15.40
N GLU A 523 0.14 -19.88 -14.95
CA GLU A 523 0.12 -21.26 -14.46
C GLU A 523 -0.77 -21.41 -13.21
N VAL A 524 -0.65 -20.45 -12.29
CA VAL A 524 -1.50 -20.35 -11.09
C VAL A 524 -2.97 -20.31 -11.47
N GLN A 525 -3.33 -19.46 -12.42
CA GLN A 525 -4.72 -19.28 -12.82
C GLN A 525 -5.28 -20.48 -13.56
N GLU A 526 -4.50 -21.13 -14.44
CA GLU A 526 -4.92 -22.36 -15.11
C GLU A 526 -5.28 -23.44 -14.07
N GLN A 527 -4.48 -23.58 -13.01
CA GLN A 527 -4.73 -24.53 -11.92
C GLN A 527 -6.00 -24.18 -11.15
N ILE A 528 -6.21 -22.89 -10.84
CA ILE A 528 -7.40 -22.42 -10.12
C ILE A 528 -8.66 -22.66 -10.95
N ILE A 529 -8.65 -22.28 -12.23
CA ILE A 529 -9.79 -22.48 -13.13
C ILE A 529 -10.09 -23.95 -13.32
N ARG A 530 -9.07 -24.79 -13.50
CA ARG A 530 -9.27 -26.23 -13.66
C ARG A 530 -9.96 -26.85 -12.45
N ASN A 531 -9.63 -26.39 -11.24
CA ASN A 531 -10.29 -26.86 -10.02
C ASN A 531 -11.71 -26.28 -9.90
N HIS A 532 -11.89 -24.99 -10.19
CA HIS A 532 -13.19 -24.34 -10.16
C HIS A 532 -14.18 -24.92 -11.16
N LEU A 533 -13.75 -25.24 -12.39
CA LEU A 533 -14.58 -25.89 -13.40
C LEU A 533 -15.00 -27.31 -13.00
N LYS A 534 -14.11 -28.08 -12.35
CA LYS A 534 -14.49 -29.39 -11.80
C LYS A 534 -15.61 -29.26 -10.77
N ASP A 535 -15.53 -28.27 -9.88
CA ASP A 535 -16.56 -28.03 -8.88
C ASP A 535 -17.89 -27.62 -9.53
N LEU A 536 -17.86 -26.82 -10.60
CA LEU A 536 -19.06 -26.44 -11.35
C LEU A 536 -19.67 -27.61 -12.15
N ASP A 537 -18.86 -28.43 -12.81
CA ASP A 537 -19.34 -29.57 -13.60
C ASP A 537 -19.96 -30.66 -12.73
N VAL A 538 -19.45 -30.87 -11.51
CA VAL A 538 -20.03 -31.81 -10.53
C VAL A 538 -21.41 -31.33 -10.03
N ILE A 539 -21.66 -30.02 -10.03
CA ILE A 539 -22.95 -29.45 -9.64
C ILE A 539 -23.96 -29.50 -10.80
N TYR A 540 -23.50 -29.51 -12.05
CA TYR A 540 -24.37 -29.46 -13.25
C TYR A 540 -24.64 -30.81 -13.93
N THR A 541 -24.12 -31.94 -13.44
CA THR A 541 -24.62 -33.25 -13.90
C THR A 541 -26.09 -33.39 -13.50
N PRO A 542 -27.05 -33.46 -14.44
CA PRO A 542 -28.44 -33.66 -14.09
C PRO A 542 -28.55 -35.03 -13.44
N SER A 543 -29.01 -35.09 -12.18
CA SER A 543 -29.37 -36.34 -11.54
C SER A 543 -30.59 -36.93 -12.25
N GLY A 544 -30.38 -37.62 -13.37
CA GLY A 544 -31.50 -38.08 -14.18
C GLY A 544 -31.13 -38.70 -15.51
N ALA A 545 -30.09 -39.52 -15.57
CA ALA A 545 -29.91 -40.49 -16.64
C ALA A 545 -29.06 -41.67 -16.15
N ARG A 546 -29.67 -42.57 -15.39
CA ARG A 546 -29.21 -43.96 -15.35
C ARG A 546 -30.07 -44.73 -16.38
N VAL A 547 -29.39 -45.30 -17.38
CA VAL A 547 -29.91 -46.34 -18.26
C VAL A 547 -30.07 -47.63 -17.47
#